data_AF-A0A2S8PFI2-F1
#
_entry.id   AF-A0A2S8PFI2-F1
#
_cell.length_a   1.000
_cell.length_b   1.000
_cell.length_c   1.000
_cell.angle_alpha   90.00
_cell.angle_beta   90.00
_cell.angle_gamma   90.00
#
_symmetry.space_group_name_H-M   'P 1'
#
loop_
_entity.id
_entity.type
_entity.pdbx_description
1 polymer ?
#
loop_
_entity_poly.entity_id
_entity_poly.type
_entity_poly.pdbx_seq_one_letter_code
_entity_poly.pdbx_strand_id
1 'polypeptide(L)'
;MKKLLLISSLLLLLFLSACQNKFSSDAWIDHPGKRYRMVEDLLVKSDLKGMTQDEIISSLGEPEQRITSPVPQFVYYLGRAGLGVDDLLFKLQFDANGKLESHEITHD
;
A
#
# COMPACT_ATOMS: atom_id res chain seq x y z
N MET A 1 18.14 -3.25 37.27
CA MET A 1 18.85 -2.62 36.12
C MET A 1 18.73 -3.42 34.82
N LYS A 2 19.12 -4.71 34.77
CA LYS A 2 19.01 -5.55 33.55
C LYS A 2 17.58 -5.64 32.97
N LYS A 3 16.55 -5.78 33.82
CA LYS A 3 15.14 -5.81 33.40
C LYS A 3 14.66 -4.48 32.79
N LEU A 4 15.11 -3.34 33.34
CA LEU A 4 14.79 -2.01 32.80
C LEU A 4 15.43 -1.79 31.43
N LEU A 5 16.68 -2.24 31.25
CA LEU A 5 17.38 -2.18 29.96
C LEU A 5 16.69 -3.03 28.88
N LEU A 6 16.23 -4.24 29.23
CA LEU A 6 15.49 -5.10 28.31
C LEU A 6 14.14 -4.48 27.89
N ILE A 7 13.40 -3.90 28.84
CA ILE A 7 12.12 -3.23 28.55
C ILE A 7 12.36 -2.00 27.66
N SER A 8 13.39 -1.20 27.94
CA SER A 8 13.74 -0.04 27.11
C SER A 8 14.15 -0.44 25.70
N SER A 9 14.94 -1.51 25.54
CA SER A 9 15.33 -2.03 24.23
C SER A 9 14.12 -2.58 23.45
N LEU A 10 13.18 -3.24 24.14
CA LEU A 10 11.96 -3.75 23.52
C LEU A 10 11.04 -2.62 23.06
N LEU A 11 10.87 -1.58 23.89
CA LEU A 11 10.10 -0.38 23.52
C LEU A 11 10.72 0.34 22.32
N LEU A 12 12.06 0.43 22.25
CA LEU A 12 12.76 1.03 21.11
C LEU A 12 12.54 0.23 19.81
N LEU A 13 12.59 -1.10 19.88
CA LEU A 13 12.31 -1.98 18.73
C LEU A 13 10.87 -1.86 18.23
N LEU A 14 9.90 -1.77 19.15
CA LEU A 14 8.48 -1.56 18.81
C LEU A 14 8.27 -0.20 18.15
N PHE A 15 8.92 0.86 18.66
CA PHE A 15 8.82 2.20 18.10
C PHE A 15 9.42 2.29 16.68
N LEU A 16 10.61 1.72 16.47
CA LEU A 16 11.25 1.66 15.15
C LEU A 16 10.41 0.88 14.14
N SER A 17 9.78 -0.22 14.57
CA SER A 17 8.88 -1.02 13.73
C SER A 17 7.63 -0.22 13.31
N ALA A 18 7.05 0.55 14.22
CA ALA A 18 5.87 1.38 13.92
C ALA A 18 6.17 2.51 12.92
N CYS A 19 7.41 3.02 12.89
CA CYS A 19 7.83 4.03 11.90
C CYS A 19 7.95 3.49 10.47
N GLN A 20 8.09 2.17 10.26
CA GLN A 20 8.26 1.59 8.92
C GLN A 20 6.96 1.41 8.14
N ASN A 21 5.81 1.64 8.78
CA ASN A 21 4.50 1.37 8.19
C ASN A 21 3.78 2.65 7.70
N LYS A 22 4.44 3.81 7.76
CA LYS A 22 3.85 5.06 7.29
C LYS A 22 3.91 5.15 5.77
N PHE A 23 2.80 5.50 5.15
CA PHE A 23 2.73 5.78 3.73
C PHE A 23 3.52 7.05 3.39
N SER A 24 4.32 6.96 2.34
CA SER A 24 4.87 8.10 1.62
C SER A 24 4.96 7.72 0.15
N SER A 25 4.67 8.67 -0.73
CA SER A 25 4.69 8.45 -2.18
C SER A 25 6.06 7.95 -2.65
N ASP A 26 7.14 8.60 -2.21
CA ASP A 26 8.52 8.20 -2.55
C ASP A 26 8.82 6.75 -2.12
N ALA A 27 8.55 6.38 -0.86
CA ALA A 27 8.84 5.02 -0.40
C ALA A 27 7.94 3.96 -1.08
N TRP A 28 6.70 4.32 -1.43
CA TRP A 28 5.81 3.46 -2.19
C TRP A 28 6.37 3.16 -3.58
N ILE A 29 6.90 4.18 -4.26
CA ILE A 29 7.50 4.06 -5.60
C ILE A 29 8.83 3.29 -5.53
N ASP A 30 9.70 3.64 -4.58
CA ASP A 30 11.06 3.08 -4.48
C ASP A 30 11.09 1.63 -3.97
N HIS A 31 10.05 1.20 -3.24
CA HIS A 31 10.02 -0.10 -2.58
C HIS A 31 8.73 -0.90 -2.85
N PRO A 32 8.48 -1.32 -4.11
CA PRO A 32 7.24 -2.00 -4.49
C PRO A 32 6.97 -3.28 -3.68
N GLY A 33 8.00 -4.08 -3.39
CA GLY A 33 7.86 -5.31 -2.58
C GLY A 33 7.60 -5.09 -1.08
N LYS A 34 7.55 -3.84 -0.61
CA LYS A 34 7.26 -3.49 0.80
C LYS A 34 5.98 -2.65 0.95
N ARG A 35 5.25 -2.40 -0.13
CA ARG A 35 4.01 -1.60 -0.12
C ARG A 35 2.94 -2.18 0.81
N TYR A 36 2.94 -3.50 1.05
CA TYR A 36 2.08 -4.17 2.02
C TYR A 36 2.21 -3.60 3.45
N ARG A 37 3.37 -3.00 3.79
CA ARG A 37 3.58 -2.36 5.10
C ARG A 37 2.93 -0.98 5.19
N MET A 38 2.65 -0.36 4.05
CA MET A 38 2.19 1.03 3.93
C MET A 38 0.73 1.14 3.49
N VAL A 39 0.17 0.11 2.85
CA VAL A 39 -1.18 0.13 2.26
C VAL A 39 -2.26 0.45 3.29
N GLU A 40 -2.11 -0.01 4.53
CA GLU A 40 -3.07 0.30 5.59
C GLU A 40 -3.04 1.79 5.95
N ASP A 41 -1.85 2.38 6.12
CA ASP A 41 -1.69 3.81 6.40
C ASP A 41 -2.14 4.67 5.20
N LEU A 42 -1.92 4.20 3.97
CA LEU A 42 -2.45 4.80 2.76
C LEU A 42 -3.98 4.90 2.82
N LEU A 43 -4.66 3.78 3.11
CA LEU A 43 -6.13 3.70 3.18
C LEU A 43 -6.72 4.50 4.34
N VAL A 44 -6.02 4.61 5.47
CA VAL A 44 -6.48 5.36 6.65
C VAL A 44 -6.30 6.87 6.46
N LYS A 45 -5.19 7.31 5.88
CA LYS A 45 -4.84 8.74 5.79
C LYS A 45 -5.27 9.39 4.48
N SER A 46 -5.37 8.62 3.41
CA SER A 46 -5.67 9.15 2.08
C SER A 46 -7.09 8.78 1.72
N ASP A 47 -7.94 9.80 1.54
CA ASP A 47 -9.26 9.59 0.96
C ASP A 47 -9.10 9.35 -0.54
N LEU A 48 -8.74 8.12 -0.91
CA LEU A 48 -8.53 7.73 -2.30
C LEU A 48 -9.83 7.74 -3.09
N LYS A 49 -10.98 7.64 -2.40
CA LYS A 49 -12.28 7.52 -3.05
C LYS A 49 -12.60 8.81 -3.80
N GLY A 50 -13.01 8.67 -5.06
CA GLY A 50 -13.32 9.79 -5.92
C GLY A 50 -12.11 10.46 -6.59
N MET A 51 -10.88 10.05 -6.28
CA MET A 51 -9.68 10.50 -7.01
C MET A 51 -9.71 9.98 -8.46
N THR A 52 -9.25 10.82 -9.37
CA THR A 52 -9.05 10.46 -10.78
C THR A 52 -7.84 9.54 -10.95
N GLN A 53 -7.76 8.88 -12.10
CA GLN A 53 -6.60 8.07 -12.47
C GLN A 53 -5.28 8.86 -12.35
N ASP A 54 -5.25 10.11 -12.84
CA ASP A 54 -4.05 10.95 -12.83
C ASP A 54 -3.63 11.36 -11.41
N GLU A 55 -4.59 11.67 -10.52
CA GLU A 55 -4.32 11.97 -9.11
C GLU A 55 -3.74 10.75 -8.38
N ILE A 56 -4.26 9.55 -8.70
CA ILE A 56 -3.73 8.30 -8.16
C ILE A 56 -2.32 8.04 -8.68
N ILE A 57 -2.06 8.20 -9.98
CA ILE A 57 -0.73 8.03 -10.56
C ILE A 57 0.26 9.05 -9.98
N SER A 58 -0.18 10.29 -9.78
CA SER A 58 0.65 11.31 -9.15
C SER A 58 1.02 10.97 -7.70
N SER A 59 0.21 10.17 -7.01
CA SER A 59 0.40 9.81 -5.61
C SER A 59 1.10 8.47 -5.40
N LEU A 60 0.78 7.48 -6.23
CA LEU A 60 1.23 6.08 -6.11
C LEU A 60 2.22 5.66 -7.22
N GLY A 61 2.47 6.54 -8.18
CA GLY A 61 3.25 6.20 -9.38
C GLY A 61 2.47 5.34 -10.36
N GLU A 62 3.19 4.77 -11.32
CA GLU A 62 2.62 3.88 -12.33
C GLU A 62 2.26 2.51 -11.73
N PRO A 63 1.04 1.99 -11.98
CA PRO A 63 0.68 0.63 -11.60
C PRO A 63 1.39 -0.40 -12.48
N GLU A 64 1.60 -1.60 -11.95
CA GLU A 64 2.17 -2.71 -12.72
C GLU A 64 1.22 -3.18 -13.83
N GLN A 65 -0.11 -3.04 -13.63
CA GLN A 65 -1.09 -3.35 -14.67
C GLN A 65 -2.19 -2.29 -14.74
N ARG A 66 -2.55 -1.91 -15.97
CA ARG A 66 -3.70 -1.06 -16.30
C ARG A 66 -4.69 -1.86 -17.14
N ILE A 67 -5.85 -2.15 -16.59
CA ILE A 67 -6.95 -2.80 -17.29
C ILE A 67 -7.89 -1.71 -17.77
N THR A 68 -8.25 -1.69 -19.04
CA THR A 68 -9.10 -0.64 -19.63
C THR A 68 -10.50 -1.11 -19.98
N SER A 69 -10.76 -2.42 -19.92
CA SER A 69 -12.04 -3.03 -20.27
C SER A 69 -12.30 -4.26 -19.40
N PRO A 70 -13.55 -4.50 -18.93
CA PRO A 70 -14.77 -3.72 -19.19
C PRO A 70 -14.90 -2.45 -18.33
N VAL A 71 -14.18 -2.38 -17.20
CA VAL A 71 -14.12 -1.23 -16.30
C VAL A 71 -12.64 -0.88 -16.10
N PRO A 72 -12.25 0.40 -16.09
CA PRO A 72 -10.86 0.75 -15.87
C PRO A 72 -10.40 0.31 -14.47
N GLN A 73 -9.23 -0.32 -14.39
CA GLN A 73 -8.64 -0.76 -13.13
C GLN A 73 -7.13 -0.57 -13.12
N PHE A 74 -6.59 -0.22 -11.95
CA PHE A 74 -5.16 -0.26 -11.69
C PHE A 74 -4.85 -1.39 -10.72
N VAL A 75 -3.79 -2.13 -10.99
CA VAL A 75 -3.31 -3.20 -10.12
C VAL A 75 -1.89 -2.87 -9.68
N TYR A 76 -1.73 -2.71 -8.37
CA TYR A 76 -0.44 -2.51 -7.74
C TYR A 76 0.04 -3.79 -7.06
N TYR A 77 1.29 -4.17 -7.28
CA TYR A 77 1.95 -5.17 -6.46
C TYR A 77 2.25 -4.60 -5.07
N LEU A 78 1.84 -5.31 -4.02
CA LEU A 78 2.11 -4.91 -2.63
C LEU A 78 3.36 -5.59 -2.03
N GLY A 79 3.80 -6.68 -2.61
CA GLY A 79 4.81 -7.57 -2.01
C GLY A 79 4.27 -8.99 -1.83
N ARG A 80 5.12 -9.88 -1.33
CA ARG A 80 4.72 -11.28 -1.13
C ARG A 80 3.95 -11.47 0.17
N ALA A 81 2.92 -12.32 0.13
CA ALA A 81 2.17 -12.76 1.29
C ALA A 81 2.74 -14.07 1.90
N GLY A 82 2.37 -14.32 3.17
CA GLY A 82 2.67 -15.58 3.86
C GLY A 82 4.17 -15.89 3.99
N LEU A 83 4.57 -17.09 3.57
CA LEU A 83 5.98 -17.54 3.51
C LEU A 83 6.67 -17.17 2.19
N GLY A 84 6.12 -16.24 1.42
CA GLY A 84 6.70 -15.78 0.15
C GLY A 84 6.26 -16.57 -1.08
N VAL A 85 5.08 -17.20 -1.02
CA VAL A 85 4.53 -18.04 -2.10
C VAL A 85 3.60 -17.24 -3.00
N ASP A 86 2.64 -16.53 -2.40
CA ASP A 86 1.61 -15.79 -3.11
C ASP A 86 1.97 -14.30 -3.18
N ASP A 87 1.55 -13.64 -4.25
CA ASP A 87 1.70 -12.20 -4.40
C ASP A 87 0.47 -11.47 -3.86
N LEU A 88 0.70 -10.40 -3.10
CA LEU A 88 -0.36 -9.54 -2.60
C LEU A 88 -0.57 -8.40 -3.59
N LEU A 89 -1.81 -8.23 -4.06
CA LEU A 89 -2.18 -7.24 -5.07
C LEU A 89 -3.18 -6.24 -4.51
N PHE A 90 -3.04 -4.98 -4.89
CA PHE A 90 -3.97 -3.91 -4.57
C PHE A 90 -4.65 -3.43 -5.86
N LYS A 91 -5.93 -3.78 -5.98
CA LYS A 91 -6.77 -3.49 -7.15
C LYS A 91 -7.61 -2.26 -6.86
N LEU A 92 -7.55 -1.30 -7.77
CA LEU A 92 -8.30 -0.06 -7.74
C LEU A 92 -9.26 -0.06 -8.91
N GLN A 93 -10.56 0.08 -8.66
CA GLN A 93 -11.59 0.09 -9.70
C GLN A 93 -12.18 1.49 -9.86
N PHE A 94 -12.26 1.95 -11.10
CA PHE A 94 -12.76 3.27 -11.44
C PHE A 94 -14.16 3.20 -12.03
N ASP A 95 -14.97 4.22 -11.77
CA ASP A 95 -16.29 4.37 -12.38
C ASP A 95 -16.20 4.82 -13.86
N ALA A 96 -17.35 4.94 -14.52
CA ALA A 96 -17.45 5.43 -15.89
C ALA A 96 -16.96 6.88 -16.07
N ASN A 97 -16.83 7.65 -15.00
CA ASN A 97 -16.31 9.02 -14.99
C ASN A 97 -14.79 9.06 -14.76
N GLY A 98 -14.13 7.91 -14.61
CA GLY A 98 -12.69 7.80 -14.36
C GLY A 98 -12.28 8.09 -12.92
N LYS A 99 -13.20 8.04 -11.96
CA LYS A 99 -12.95 8.26 -10.54
C LYS A 99 -12.92 6.95 -9.77
N LEU A 100 -12.09 6.87 -8.74
CA LEU A 100 -11.99 5.66 -7.92
C LEU A 100 -13.30 5.40 -7.18
N GLU A 101 -13.93 4.27 -7.49
CA GLU A 101 -15.17 3.83 -6.87
C GLU A 101 -14.90 2.89 -5.69
N SER A 102 -14.00 1.93 -5.90
CA SER A 102 -13.70 0.87 -4.94
C SER A 102 -12.25 0.40 -5.03
N HIS A 103 -11.83 -0.32 -4.00
CA HIS A 103 -10.53 -0.98 -3.94
C HIS A 103 -10.64 -2.35 -3.29
N GLU A 104 -9.72 -3.23 -3.61
CA GLU A 104 -9.64 -4.59 -3.06
C GLU A 104 -8.18 -5.02 -2.91
N ILE A 105 -7.89 -5.81 -1.87
CA ILE A 105 -6.60 -6.49 -1.73
C ILE A 105 -6.83 -7.98 -1.99
N THR A 106 -6.12 -8.54 -2.96
CA THR A 106 -6.24 -9.95 -3.35
C THR A 106 -4.90 -10.68 -3.27
N HIS A 107 -4.95 -12.01 -3.23
CA HIS A 107 -3.81 -12.90 -3.37
C HIS A 107 -3.82 -13.50 -4.78
N ASP A 108 -2.64 -13.64 -5.40
CA ASP A 108 -2.41 -14.33 -6.68
C ASP A 108 -1.40 -15.47 -6.50
#